data_AF-A0A157ZAM2-F1
#
_entry.id   AF-A0A157ZAM2-F1
#
_cell.length_a   1.000
_cell.length_b   1.000
_cell.length_c   1.000
_cell.angle_alpha   90.00
_cell.angle_beta   90.00
_cell.angle_gamma   90.00
#
_symmetry.space_group_name_H-M   'P 1'
#
loop_
_entity.id
_entity.type
_entity.pdbx_description
1 polymer ?
#
loop_
_entity_poly.entity_id
_entity_poly.type
_entity_poly.pdbx_seq_one_letter_code
_entity_poly.pdbx_strand_id
1 'polypeptide(L)'
;MDIFYYWQRLEQDLKNGQVGYFGSNNTKILELKERLPKRVWIFKTPKGMKGSVQVLGSLFISDEPKVAVNSEYPNRIYYDPFSPHSVMFTDSDTQERIENVTRLLQHRFLHAFKSNFQGDAGLQALESNVVRELEALTAVWNKVQFLERVPNADKVRPINPFAQQPG
;
A
#
# COMPACT_ATOMS: atom_id res chain seq x y z
N MET A 1 -13.95 0.64 4.50
CA MET A 1 -13.12 1.37 3.51
C MET A 1 -11.70 0.85 3.59
N ASP A 2 -10.86 1.11 2.60
CA ASP A 2 -9.41 0.87 2.64
C ASP A 2 -8.65 2.14 2.24
N ILE A 3 -7.34 2.19 2.42
CA ILE A 3 -6.54 3.38 2.07
C ILE A 3 -5.88 3.19 0.71
N PHE A 4 -5.96 4.20 -0.16
CA PHE A 4 -5.08 4.35 -1.31
C PHE A 4 -3.79 5.05 -0.85
N TYR A 5 -2.64 4.44 -1.10
CA TYR A 5 -1.34 5.02 -0.80
C TYR A 5 -0.42 4.99 -2.03
N TYR A 6 0.02 6.17 -2.46
CA TYR A 6 0.96 6.35 -3.55
C TYR A 6 2.41 6.26 -3.03
N TRP A 7 3.05 5.12 -3.27
CA TRP A 7 4.37 4.83 -2.74
C TRP A 7 5.46 5.17 -3.77
N GLN A 8 5.83 6.45 -3.83
CA GLN A 8 6.75 6.96 -4.84
C GLN A 8 8.17 6.34 -4.77
N ARG A 9 8.63 5.99 -3.57
CA ARG A 9 10.00 5.50 -3.31
C ARG A 9 10.05 4.04 -2.90
N LEU A 10 9.05 3.23 -3.27
CA LEU A 10 8.94 1.82 -2.91
C LEU A 10 10.28 1.07 -2.98
N GLU A 11 10.93 1.08 -4.15
CA GLU A 11 12.16 0.30 -4.33
C GLU A 11 13.31 0.77 -3.42
N GLN A 12 13.37 2.07 -3.11
CA GLN A 12 14.37 2.63 -2.19
C GLN A 12 14.04 2.27 -0.74
N ASP A 13 12.78 2.44 -0.34
CA ASP A 13 12.32 2.20 1.03
C ASP A 13 12.45 0.72 1.40
N LEU A 14 12.06 -0.18 0.48
CA LEU A 14 12.24 -1.63 0.68
C LEU A 14 13.71 -2.03 0.76
N LYS A 15 14.60 -1.44 -0.05
CA LYS A 15 16.05 -1.68 0.03
C LYS A 15 16.65 -1.21 1.36
N ASN A 16 16.10 -0.13 1.92
CA ASN A 16 16.52 0.41 3.22
C ASN A 16 15.90 -0.32 4.41
N GLY A 17 15.09 -1.35 4.17
CA GLY A 17 14.38 -2.08 5.23
C GLY A 17 13.27 -1.26 5.90
N GLN A 18 12.78 -0.20 5.26
CA GLN A 18 11.67 0.61 5.76
C GLN A 18 10.35 -0.12 5.48
N VAL A 19 10.01 -1.04 6.38
CA VAL A 19 8.82 -1.88 6.30
C VAL A 19 8.00 -1.80 7.58
N GLY A 20 6.72 -2.16 7.48
CA GLY A 20 5.78 -2.25 8.61
C GLY A 20 5.11 -0.93 9.01
N TYR A 21 5.39 0.17 8.33
CA TYR A 21 4.69 1.44 8.57
C TYR A 21 4.61 2.33 7.33
N PHE A 22 3.64 3.24 7.34
CA PHE A 22 3.64 4.44 6.49
C PHE A 22 3.63 5.67 7.38
N GLY A 23 4.59 6.57 7.15
CA GLY A 23 4.73 7.83 7.87
C GLY A 23 4.26 9.02 7.03
N SER A 24 3.76 10.05 7.70
CA SER A 24 3.42 11.34 7.10
C SER A 24 3.67 12.48 8.08
N ASN A 25 3.98 13.66 7.54
CA ASN A 25 4.02 14.90 8.31
C ASN A 25 2.63 15.53 8.48
N ASN A 26 1.65 15.15 7.65
CA ASN A 26 0.26 15.63 7.75
C ASN A 26 -0.60 14.71 8.64
N THR A 27 -1.75 15.21 9.08
CA THR A 27 -2.71 14.46 9.91
C THR A 27 -3.64 13.55 9.12
N LYS A 28 -3.69 13.69 7.79
CA LYS A 28 -4.60 12.94 6.91
C LYS A 28 -4.52 11.42 7.11
N ILE A 29 -3.34 10.88 7.40
CA ILE A 29 -3.18 9.44 7.66
C ILE A 29 -3.86 8.99 8.95
N LEU A 30 -3.96 9.88 9.95
CA LEU A 30 -4.70 9.62 11.19
C LEU A 30 -6.20 9.70 10.94
N GLU A 31 -6.66 10.72 10.21
CA GLU A 31 -8.07 10.87 9.81
C GLU A 31 -8.58 9.63 9.05
N LEU A 32 -7.76 9.09 8.15
CA LEU A 32 -8.10 7.84 7.45
C LEU A 32 -8.07 6.63 8.37
N LYS A 33 -7.13 6.57 9.33
CA LYS A 33 -7.04 5.50 10.32
C LYS A 33 -8.27 5.45 11.23
N GLU A 34 -8.80 6.60 11.64
CA GLU A 34 -10.01 6.71 12.47
C GLU A 34 -11.25 6.09 11.82
N ARG A 35 -11.27 6.00 10.47
CA ARG A 35 -12.33 5.32 9.71
C ARG A 35 -12.19 3.80 9.67
N LEU A 36 -11.28 3.24 10.47
CA LEU A 36 -11.02 1.81 10.65
C LEU A 36 -10.82 1.04 9.33
N PRO A 37 -9.84 1.43 8.50
CA PRO A 37 -9.57 0.72 7.26
C PRO A 37 -8.96 -0.66 7.52
N LYS A 38 -9.24 -1.62 6.63
CA LYS A 38 -8.69 -2.98 6.75
C LYS A 38 -7.32 -3.09 6.09
N ARG A 39 -7.13 -2.44 4.95
CA ARG A 39 -5.88 -2.51 4.17
C ARG A 39 -5.41 -1.15 3.69
N VAL A 40 -4.11 -1.07 3.40
CA VAL A 40 -3.52 -0.04 2.55
C VAL A 40 -3.20 -0.67 1.20
N TRP A 41 -3.82 -0.16 0.14
CA TRP A 41 -3.49 -0.52 -1.24
C TRP A 41 -2.37 0.39 -1.74
N ILE A 42 -1.35 -0.24 -2.31
CA ILE A 42 -0.12 0.44 -2.73
C ILE A 42 -0.15 0.69 -4.22
N PHE A 43 0.13 1.92 -4.62
CA PHE A 43 0.16 2.34 -6.01
C PHE A 43 1.43 3.09 -6.36
N LYS A 44 1.81 3.04 -7.64
CA LYS A 44 2.82 3.93 -8.23
C LYS A 44 2.44 4.33 -9.64
N THR A 45 3.10 5.35 -10.16
CA THR A 45 3.07 5.64 -11.61
C THR A 45 4.05 4.69 -12.30
N PRO A 46 3.62 3.88 -13.28
CA PRO A 46 4.53 3.05 -14.06
C PRO A 46 5.53 3.92 -14.84
N LYS A 47 6.74 3.40 -15.06
CA LYS A 47 7.79 4.12 -15.79
C LYS A 47 7.31 4.49 -17.20
N GLY A 48 7.38 5.77 -17.55
CA GLY A 48 6.95 6.27 -18.87
C GLY A 48 5.44 6.45 -19.05
N MET A 49 4.61 6.13 -18.05
CA MET A 49 3.14 6.18 -18.15
C MET A 49 2.55 7.28 -17.26
N LYS A 50 2.95 8.54 -17.50
CA LYS A 50 2.43 9.69 -16.73
C LYS A 50 0.90 9.74 -16.85
N GLY A 51 0.21 9.97 -15.72
CA GLY A 51 -1.25 10.00 -15.66
C GLY A 51 -1.92 8.63 -15.53
N SER A 52 -1.13 7.55 -15.43
CA SER A 52 -1.60 6.20 -15.12
C SER A 52 -1.12 5.76 -13.75
N VAL A 53 -1.80 4.78 -13.17
CA VAL A 53 -1.40 4.14 -11.92
C VAL A 53 -1.41 2.62 -12.04
N GLN A 54 -0.41 2.00 -11.42
CA GLN A 54 -0.32 0.56 -11.21
C GLN A 54 -0.58 0.29 -9.74
N VAL A 55 -1.44 -0.69 -9.46
CA VAL A 55 -1.56 -1.29 -8.12
C VAL A 55 -0.47 -2.33 -7.94
N LEU A 56 0.25 -2.23 -6.84
CA LEU A 56 1.42 -3.06 -6.54
C LEU A 56 1.12 -4.15 -5.52
N GLY A 57 0.14 -3.91 -4.66
CA GLY A 57 -0.20 -4.84 -3.59
C GLY A 57 -1.26 -4.26 -2.66
N SER A 58 -1.59 -5.05 -1.65
CA SER A 58 -2.39 -4.60 -0.51
C SER A 58 -1.76 -5.10 0.78
N LEU A 59 -1.64 -4.23 1.77
CA LEU A 59 -0.99 -4.51 3.04
C LEU A 59 -2.01 -4.46 4.15
N PHE A 60 -1.99 -5.47 5.02
CA PHE A 60 -2.95 -5.62 6.09
C PHE A 60 -2.60 -4.68 7.25
N ILE A 61 -3.53 -3.80 7.60
CA ILE A 61 -3.31 -2.79 8.65
C ILE A 61 -3.19 -3.49 10.00
N SER A 62 -2.32 -2.95 10.85
CA SER A 62 -2.21 -3.36 12.24
C SER A 62 -2.30 -2.15 13.16
N ASP A 63 -2.86 -2.35 14.35
CA ASP A 63 -2.96 -1.32 15.37
C ASP A 63 -1.58 -0.97 15.97
N GLU A 64 -0.67 -1.94 15.98
CA GLU A 64 0.66 -1.88 16.59
C GLU A 64 1.76 -2.23 15.58
N PRO A 65 2.98 -1.71 15.75
CA PRO A 65 4.10 -2.08 14.91
C PRO A 65 4.44 -3.57 15.10
N LYS A 66 4.64 -4.29 13.99
CA LYS A 66 5.08 -5.69 14.00
C LYS A 66 6.58 -5.86 13.84
N VAL A 67 7.27 -4.83 13.38
CA VAL A 67 8.72 -4.74 13.20
C VAL A 67 9.22 -3.46 13.84
N ALA A 68 10.51 -3.40 14.16
CA ALA A 68 11.09 -2.18 14.71
C ALA A 68 10.93 -1.01 13.72
N VAL A 69 10.25 0.05 14.15
CA VAL A 69 10.02 1.25 13.34
C VAL A 69 10.88 2.38 13.89
N ASN A 70 11.86 2.82 13.11
CA ASN A 70 12.60 4.06 13.37
C ASN A 70 12.17 5.10 12.35
N SER A 71 11.19 5.93 12.72
CA SER A 71 10.55 6.90 11.84
C SER A 71 10.56 8.28 12.49
N GLU A 72 11.02 9.28 11.75
CA GLU A 72 10.95 10.69 12.13
C GLU A 72 9.56 11.29 11.92
N TYR A 73 8.65 10.57 11.24
CA TYR A 73 7.32 11.06 10.95
C TYR A 73 6.43 11.07 12.22
N PRO A 74 5.77 12.21 12.51
CA PRO A 74 4.90 12.33 13.67
C PRO A 74 3.62 11.50 13.53
N ASN A 75 3.09 11.38 12.31
CA ASN A 75 1.84 10.68 12.04
C ASN A 75 2.12 9.39 11.27
N ARG A 76 1.49 8.28 11.69
CA ARG A 76 1.80 6.96 11.13
C ARG A 76 0.66 5.97 11.25
N ILE A 77 0.64 5.05 10.30
CA ILE A 77 -0.17 3.83 10.33
C ILE A 77 0.76 2.63 10.16
N TYR A 78 0.45 1.53 10.85
CA TYR A 78 1.22 0.30 10.76
C TYR A 78 0.51 -0.71 9.87
N TYR A 79 1.30 -1.58 9.25
CA TYR A 79 0.82 -2.78 8.60
C TYR A 79 1.64 -3.97 9.06
N ASP A 80 1.06 -5.15 9.01
CA ASP A 80 1.76 -6.39 9.34
C ASP A 80 2.46 -6.93 8.10
N PRO A 81 3.79 -6.82 7.98
CA PRO A 81 4.52 -7.34 6.83
C PRO A 81 4.57 -8.86 6.81
N PHE A 82 4.31 -9.55 7.92
CA PHE A 82 4.34 -11.02 8.01
C PHE A 82 2.99 -11.66 7.71
N SER A 83 1.91 -10.87 7.70
CA SER A 83 0.56 -11.37 7.44
C SER A 83 0.47 -12.02 6.06
N PRO A 84 -0.21 -13.18 5.93
CA PRO A 84 -0.54 -13.74 4.61
C PRO A 84 -1.49 -12.84 3.80
N HIS A 85 -2.13 -11.86 4.45
CA HIS A 85 -2.98 -10.86 3.79
C HIS A 85 -2.20 -9.63 3.30
N SER A 86 -0.92 -9.50 3.64
CA SER A 86 -0.02 -8.50 3.06
C SER A 86 0.66 -9.09 1.83
N VAL A 87 0.25 -8.65 0.64
CA VAL A 87 0.60 -9.27 -0.64
C VAL A 87 1.10 -8.25 -1.66
N MET A 88 1.94 -8.71 -2.58
CA MET A 88 2.41 -7.95 -3.74
C MET A 88 2.03 -8.68 -5.02
N PHE A 89 1.46 -7.95 -5.98
CA PHE A 89 1.14 -8.46 -7.31
C PHE A 89 2.41 -8.58 -8.15
N THR A 90 2.53 -9.69 -8.86
CA THR A 90 3.75 -10.06 -9.59
C THR A 90 3.69 -9.76 -11.08
N ASP A 91 2.49 -9.54 -11.60
CA ASP A 91 2.14 -9.37 -13.00
C ASP A 91 1.20 -8.17 -13.19
N SER A 92 1.22 -7.17 -12.29
CA SER A 92 0.36 -5.99 -12.38
C SER A 92 0.84 -4.90 -13.34
N ASP A 93 2.02 -5.08 -13.94
CA ASP A 93 2.67 -4.12 -14.86
C ASP A 93 2.26 -4.30 -16.33
N THR A 94 1.41 -5.28 -16.64
CA THR A 94 0.83 -5.41 -17.99
C THR A 94 -0.01 -4.17 -18.33
N GLN A 95 0.04 -3.74 -19.59
CA GLN A 95 -0.69 -2.57 -20.06
C GLN A 95 -2.19 -2.63 -19.72
N GLU A 96 -2.86 -3.75 -20.01
CA GLU A 96 -4.29 -3.93 -19.75
C GLU A 96 -4.65 -3.70 -18.27
N ARG A 97 -3.84 -4.23 -17.35
CA ARG A 97 -4.09 -4.09 -15.91
C ARG A 97 -3.89 -2.66 -15.43
N ILE A 98 -2.86 -1.99 -15.94
CA ILE A 98 -2.60 -0.56 -15.65
C ILE A 98 -3.78 0.29 -16.15
N GLU A 99 -4.27 0.05 -17.36
CA GLU A 99 -5.41 0.77 -17.94
C GLU A 99 -6.69 0.53 -17.13
N ASN A 100 -6.97 -0.72 -16.74
CA ASN A 100 -8.14 -1.06 -15.95
C ASN A 100 -8.13 -0.39 -14.56
N VAL A 101 -7.00 -0.43 -13.86
CA VAL A 101 -6.87 0.23 -12.55
C VAL A 101 -6.94 1.75 -12.69
N THR A 102 -6.28 2.31 -13.70
CA THR A 102 -6.30 3.75 -13.98
C THR A 102 -7.73 4.21 -14.24
N ARG A 103 -8.46 3.54 -15.13
CA ARG A 103 -9.85 3.86 -15.46
C ARG A 103 -10.77 3.78 -14.24
N LEU A 104 -10.59 2.77 -13.38
CA LEU A 104 -11.34 2.65 -12.14
C LEU A 104 -11.17 3.89 -11.24
N LEU A 105 -9.94 4.41 -11.13
CA LEU A 105 -9.60 5.43 -10.14
C LEU A 105 -9.64 6.86 -10.68
N GLN A 106 -9.42 7.07 -11.98
CA GLN A 106 -9.20 8.40 -12.57
C GLN A 106 -10.38 9.36 -12.35
N HIS A 107 -11.60 8.89 -12.56
CA HIS A 107 -12.80 9.71 -12.35
C HIS A 107 -13.04 10.02 -10.87
N ARG A 108 -12.69 9.08 -9.99
CA ARG A 108 -12.92 9.19 -8.54
C ARG A 108 -11.89 10.09 -7.86
N PHE A 109 -10.65 10.07 -8.35
CA PHE A 109 -9.52 10.80 -7.77
C PHE A 109 -8.95 11.86 -8.72
N LEU A 110 -9.82 12.57 -9.45
CA LEU A 110 -9.40 13.52 -10.49
C LEU A 110 -8.34 14.53 -10.00
N HIS A 111 -8.51 15.07 -8.78
CA HIS A 111 -7.53 15.98 -8.18
C HIS A 111 -6.18 15.29 -7.92
N ALA A 112 -6.19 14.03 -7.47
CA ALA A 112 -4.97 13.28 -7.22
C ALA A 112 -4.18 13.01 -8.51
N PHE A 113 -4.88 12.64 -9.58
CA PHE A 113 -4.26 12.49 -10.91
C PHE A 113 -3.70 13.82 -11.43
N LYS A 114 -4.44 14.93 -11.31
CA LYS A 114 -3.98 16.27 -11.75
C LYS A 114 -2.71 16.73 -11.02
N SER A 115 -2.60 16.41 -9.74
CA SER A 115 -1.43 16.76 -8.89
C SER A 115 -0.32 15.72 -8.94
N ASN A 116 -0.42 14.67 -9.77
CA ASN A 116 0.50 13.52 -9.80
C ASN A 116 0.75 12.94 -8.40
N PHE A 117 -0.29 12.88 -7.57
CA PHE A 117 -0.27 12.25 -6.24
C PHE A 117 0.74 12.89 -5.27
N GLN A 118 1.07 14.18 -5.45
CA GLN A 118 1.97 14.90 -4.56
C GLN A 118 1.31 15.27 -3.22
N GLY A 119 2.04 15.08 -2.12
CA GLY A 119 1.55 15.39 -0.77
C GLY A 119 0.29 14.59 -0.43
N ASP A 120 -0.72 15.27 0.12
CA ASP A 120 -2.01 14.70 0.51
C ASP A 120 -2.75 14.03 -0.66
N ALA A 121 -2.44 14.39 -1.90
CA ALA A 121 -3.01 13.74 -3.06
C ALA A 121 -2.61 12.26 -3.17
N GLY A 122 -1.45 11.88 -2.65
CA GLY A 122 -0.96 10.50 -2.64
C GLY A 122 -1.62 9.61 -1.60
N LEU A 123 -2.52 10.15 -0.78
CA LEU A 123 -3.21 9.42 0.26
C LEU A 123 -4.71 9.66 0.13
N GLN A 124 -5.51 8.64 -0.20
CA GLN A 124 -6.97 8.79 -0.40
C GLN A 124 -7.75 7.70 0.31
N ALA A 125 -9.02 7.97 0.61
CA ALA A 125 -9.95 6.92 1.03
C ALA A 125 -10.40 6.11 -0.20
N LEU A 126 -10.30 4.78 -0.12
CA LEU A 126 -10.99 3.86 -1.02
C LEU A 126 -12.30 3.44 -0.35
N GLU A 127 -13.39 4.04 -0.82
CA GLU A 127 -14.73 3.69 -0.36
C GLU A 127 -15.09 2.25 -0.72
N SER A 128 -16.00 1.64 0.05
CA SER A 128 -16.24 0.19 0.00
C SER A 128 -16.66 -0.33 -1.39
N ASN A 129 -17.33 0.48 -2.21
CA ASN A 129 -17.64 0.12 -3.60
C ASN A 129 -16.37 0.03 -4.47
N VAL A 130 -15.45 0.99 -4.32
CA VAL A 130 -14.16 1.01 -5.03
C VAL A 130 -13.29 -0.16 -4.58
N VAL A 131 -13.27 -0.46 -3.28
CA VAL A 131 -12.54 -1.62 -2.74
C VAL A 131 -13.05 -2.91 -3.38
N ARG A 132 -14.37 -3.12 -3.44
CA ARG A 132 -14.96 -4.32 -4.08
C ARG A 132 -14.60 -4.43 -5.56
N GLU A 133 -14.66 -3.32 -6.30
CA GLU A 133 -14.25 -3.29 -7.72
C GLU A 133 -12.75 -3.62 -7.88
N LEU A 134 -11.90 -3.09 -7.01
CA LEU A 134 -10.46 -3.35 -7.03
C LEU A 134 -10.12 -4.80 -6.62
N GLU A 135 -10.80 -5.34 -5.61
CA GLU A 135 -10.69 -6.75 -5.22
C GLU A 135 -11.12 -7.68 -6.37
N ALA A 136 -12.23 -7.36 -7.05
CA ALA A 136 -12.69 -8.13 -8.20
C ALA A 136 -11.69 -8.08 -9.37
N LEU A 137 -11.14 -6.89 -9.69
CA LEU A 137 -10.12 -6.73 -10.72
C LEU A 137 -8.88 -7.56 -10.45
N THR A 138 -8.46 -7.62 -9.17
CA THR A 138 -7.18 -8.24 -8.77
C THR A 138 -7.32 -9.68 -8.28
N ALA A 139 -8.54 -10.23 -8.25
CA ALA A 139 -8.84 -11.54 -7.67
C ALA A 139 -8.00 -12.69 -8.28
N VAL A 140 -7.77 -12.63 -9.59
CA VAL A 140 -7.08 -13.68 -10.38
C VAL A 140 -5.62 -13.35 -10.67
N TRP A 141 -5.10 -12.23 -10.15
CA TRP A 141 -3.73 -11.82 -10.43
C TRP A 141 -2.73 -12.65 -9.63
N ASN A 142 -1.58 -12.93 -10.22
CA ASN A 142 -0.52 -13.62 -9.52
C ASN A 142 0.02 -12.71 -8.41
N LYS A 143 0.08 -13.23 -7.20
CA LYS A 143 0.53 -12.50 -6.02
C LYS A 143 1.39 -13.39 -5.14
N VAL A 144 2.30 -12.75 -4.43
CA VAL A 144 3.18 -13.37 -3.44
C VAL A 144 3.01 -12.66 -2.11
N GLN A 145 3.46 -13.29 -1.03
CA GLN A 145 3.53 -12.65 0.27
C GLN A 145 4.47 -11.43 0.18
N PHE A 146 4.15 -10.33 0.86
CA PHE A 146 4.86 -9.05 0.73
C PHE A 146 6.39 -9.17 0.90
N LEU A 147 6.86 -9.92 1.90
CA LEU A 147 8.29 -10.06 2.18
C LEU A 147 9.05 -10.79 1.08
N GLU A 148 8.39 -11.60 0.25
CA GLU A 148 9.02 -12.21 -0.93
C GLU A 148 9.50 -11.16 -1.95
N ARG A 149 8.96 -9.93 -1.90
CA ARG A 149 9.40 -8.78 -2.72
C ARG A 149 10.30 -7.80 -1.97
N VAL A 150 10.63 -8.07 -0.71
CA VAL A 150 11.51 -7.21 0.09
C VAL A 150 12.95 -7.71 0.00
N PRO A 151 13.91 -6.87 -0.46
CA PRO A 151 15.32 -7.24 -0.43
C PRO A 151 15.81 -7.50 0.99
N ASN A 152 16.56 -8.58 1.21
CA ASN A 152 17.03 -9.01 2.54
C ASN A 152 15.89 -9.18 3.56
N ALA A 153 14.78 -9.80 3.14
CA ALA A 153 13.64 -10.08 4.00
C ALA A 153 13.99 -10.86 5.29
N ASP A 154 15.08 -11.62 5.28
CA ASP A 154 15.66 -12.32 6.44
C ASP A 154 16.06 -11.39 7.59
N LYS A 155 16.31 -10.10 7.29
CA LYS A 155 16.63 -9.06 8.27
C LYS A 155 15.39 -8.40 8.86
N VAL A 156 14.21 -8.61 8.28
CA VAL A 156 12.95 -8.10 8.80
C VAL A 156 12.48 -9.02 9.92
N ARG A 157 12.78 -8.63 11.17
CA ARG A 157 12.45 -9.44 12.36
C ARG A 157 11.22 -8.90 13.08
N PRO A 158 10.32 -9.79 13.56
CA PRO A 158 9.20 -9.37 14.37
C PRO A 158 9.68 -8.79 15.71
N ILE A 159 9.00 -7.76 16.22
CA ILE A 159 9.27 -7.22 17.57
C ILE A 159 9.05 -8.31 18.62
N ASN A 160 7.99 -9.10 18.46
CA ASN A 160 7.72 -10.26 19.30
C ASN A 160 7.79 -11.54 18.45
N PRO A 161 8.88 -12.32 18.53
CA PRO A 161 9.03 -13.55 17.76
C PRO A 161 8.06 -14.67 18.19
N PHE A 162 7.32 -14.48 19.28
CA PHE A 162 6.36 -15.45 19.82
C PHE A 162 4.89 -15.00 19.70
N ALA A 163 4.61 -13.84 19.10
CA ALA A 163 3.24 -13.45 18.80
C ALA A 163 2.70 -14.40 17.73
N GLN A 164 1.83 -15.33 18.14
CA GLN A 164 1.27 -16.38 17.29
C GLN A 164 0.67 -15.79 16.01
N GLN A 165 1.00 -16.38 14.86
CA GLN A 165 0.29 -16.12 13.61
C GLN A 165 -1.14 -16.64 13.77
N PRO A 166 -2.19 -15.81 13.63
CA PRO A 166 -3.54 -16.32 13.60
C PRO A 166 -3.68 -17.21 12.36
N GLY A 167 -4.02 -18.48 12.59
CA GLY A 167 -4.26 -19.49 11.55
C GLY A 167 -5.54 -19.28 10.77
#